data_AF-A0A839JCF7-F1
#
_entry.id   AF-A0A839JCF7-F1
#
_cell.length_a   1.000
_cell.length_b   1.000
_cell.length_c   1.000
_cell.angle_alpha   90.00
_cell.angle_beta   90.00
_cell.angle_gamma   90.00
#
_symmetry.space_group_name_H-M   'P 1'
#
loop_
_entity.id
_entity.type
_entity.pdbx_description
1 polymer ?
#
loop_
_entity_poly.entity_id
_entity_poly.type
_entity_poly.pdbx_seq_one_letter_code
_entity_poly.pdbx_strand_id
1 'polypeptide(L)'
;MHRKFVKGRGPMEDQDVLGFVVAMCETGQAKRYQERRQDVAAEQFANELADQAKERFGEGRDLLQRVKARLKSYCAHHLLRQLNATLGDGFVRGVSAGYKGIYQWTINFEIDDSLSVDFGEASFQLKFGPSAWFANGPDPNWTLTVDPDVADYTRVFLTRASRHEVRQSTVSLQEVLDGLSPDDRRLHDEIVQMLREPTTGPSGI
;
A
#
# COMPACT_ATOMS: atom_id res chain seq x y z
N MET A 1 -18.57 14.84 35.35
CA MET A 1 -18.05 15.57 34.17
C MET A 1 -17.62 14.57 33.11
N HIS A 2 -18.22 14.69 31.92
CA HIS A 2 -17.89 14.06 30.62
C HIS A 2 -17.81 12.53 30.50
N ARG A 3 -18.99 11.88 30.58
CA ARG A 3 -19.32 10.65 29.82
C ARG A 3 -19.53 11.04 28.36
N LYS A 4 -18.63 10.61 27.45
CA LYS A 4 -19.00 10.39 26.05
C LYS A 4 -19.18 8.89 25.86
N PHE A 5 -20.37 8.40 26.18
CA PHE A 5 -20.81 7.13 25.61
C PHE A 5 -21.09 7.36 24.14
N VAL A 6 -20.38 6.64 23.29
CA VAL A 6 -20.77 6.47 21.88
C VAL A 6 -22.08 5.68 21.90
N LYS A 7 -23.20 6.39 21.73
CA LYS A 7 -24.45 5.80 21.24
C LYS A 7 -24.17 5.32 19.82
N GLY A 8 -24.00 4.01 19.61
CA GLY A 8 -23.84 3.47 18.26
C GLY A 8 -23.09 2.15 18.15
N ARG A 9 -23.56 1.10 18.84
CA ARG A 9 -23.49 -0.26 18.30
C ARG A 9 -24.75 -0.95 18.78
N GLY A 10 -25.60 -1.40 17.86
CA GLY A 10 -26.63 -2.38 18.21
C GLY A 10 -25.96 -3.63 18.81
N PRO A 11 -26.73 -4.56 19.39
CA PRO A 11 -26.18 -5.87 19.72
C PRO A 11 -25.42 -6.41 18.49
N MET A 12 -24.19 -6.88 18.69
CA MET A 12 -23.46 -7.60 17.63
C MET A 12 -24.35 -8.74 17.14
N GLU A 13 -24.39 -8.96 15.84
CA GLU A 13 -25.07 -10.13 15.27
C GLU A 13 -24.43 -11.40 15.85
N ASP A 14 -25.24 -12.43 16.13
CA ASP A 14 -24.77 -13.66 16.79
C ASP A 14 -23.60 -14.32 16.03
N GLN A 15 -23.53 -14.14 14.70
CA GLN A 15 -22.40 -14.58 13.88
C GLN A 15 -21.08 -13.87 14.23
N ASP A 16 -21.11 -12.57 14.50
CA ASP A 16 -19.91 -11.81 14.87
C ASP A 16 -19.42 -12.20 16.27
N VAL A 17 -20.36 -12.47 17.19
CA VAL A 17 -20.03 -12.95 18.54
C VAL A 17 -19.44 -14.36 18.48
N LEU A 18 -20.00 -15.24 17.66
CA LEU A 18 -19.47 -16.58 17.44
C LEU A 18 -18.08 -16.54 16.79
N GLY A 19 -17.86 -15.68 15.80
CA GLY A 19 -16.54 -15.48 15.18
C GLY A 19 -15.48 -15.07 16.20
N PHE A 20 -15.83 -14.17 17.12
CA PHE A 20 -14.96 -13.77 18.23
C PHE A 20 -14.66 -14.93 19.21
N VAL A 21 -15.67 -15.74 19.55
CA VAL A 21 -15.48 -16.94 20.39
C VAL A 21 -14.56 -17.96 19.72
N VAL A 22 -14.74 -18.22 18.42
CA VAL A 22 -13.88 -19.12 17.65
C VAL A 22 -12.43 -18.63 17.66
N ALA A 23 -12.19 -17.35 17.36
CA ALA A 23 -10.84 -16.77 17.36
C ALA A 23 -10.16 -16.86 18.75
N MET A 24 -10.91 -16.68 19.84
CA MET A 24 -10.38 -16.89 21.21
C MET A 24 -10.03 -18.35 21.49
N CYS A 25 -10.83 -19.30 20.99
CA CYS A 25 -10.53 -20.73 21.12
C CYS A 25 -9.27 -21.11 20.34
N GLU A 26 -9.14 -20.66 19.10
CA GLU A 26 -7.98 -20.93 18.23
C GLU A 26 -6.68 -20.34 18.78
N THR A 27 -6.76 -19.21 19.48
CA THR A 27 -5.62 -18.54 20.12
C THR A 27 -5.33 -19.03 21.55
N GLY A 28 -6.04 -20.07 22.03
CA GLY A 28 -5.83 -20.67 23.35
C GLY A 28 -6.33 -19.82 24.52
N GLN A 29 -7.09 -18.75 24.26
CA GLN A 29 -7.60 -17.80 25.25
C GLN A 29 -8.91 -18.25 25.92
N ALA A 30 -9.53 -19.34 25.45
CA ALA A 30 -10.78 -19.88 25.98
C ALA A 30 -10.74 -20.25 27.47
N LYS A 31 -9.56 -20.48 28.06
CA LYS A 31 -9.40 -20.78 29.50
C LYS A 31 -9.94 -19.66 30.39
N ARG A 32 -10.02 -18.42 29.90
CA ARG A 32 -10.53 -17.25 30.62
C ARG A 32 -12.03 -17.31 30.94
N TYR A 33 -12.80 -18.12 30.20
CA TYR A 33 -14.22 -18.37 30.53
C TYR A 33 -14.42 -19.13 31.85
N GLN A 34 -13.37 -19.76 32.38
CA GLN A 34 -13.41 -20.46 33.67
C GLN A 34 -13.25 -19.50 34.87
N GLU A 35 -12.92 -18.22 34.63
CA GLU A 35 -12.72 -17.25 35.69
C GLU A 35 -14.04 -16.78 36.31
N ARG A 36 -14.13 -16.81 37.65
CA ARG A 36 -15.31 -16.38 38.42
C ARG A 36 -15.64 -14.89 38.27
N ARG A 37 -14.65 -14.06 37.91
CA ARG A 37 -14.81 -12.61 37.72
C ARG A 37 -14.67 -12.28 36.24
N GLN A 38 -15.74 -12.56 35.50
CA GLN A 38 -15.77 -12.40 34.05
C GLN A 38 -15.44 -10.97 33.58
N ASP A 39 -15.84 -9.95 34.34
CA ASP A 39 -15.51 -8.55 34.02
C ASP A 39 -14.00 -8.28 34.05
N VAL A 40 -13.28 -8.82 35.05
CA VAL A 40 -11.83 -8.66 35.18
C VAL A 40 -11.10 -9.45 34.09
N ALA A 41 -11.58 -10.66 33.79
CA ALA A 41 -11.04 -11.49 32.71
C ALA A 41 -11.22 -10.82 31.33
N ALA A 42 -12.37 -10.19 31.10
CA ALA A 42 -12.67 -9.45 29.88
C ALA A 42 -11.82 -8.19 29.73
N GLU A 43 -11.63 -7.42 30.82
CA GLU A 43 -10.73 -6.25 30.82
C GLU A 43 -9.27 -6.64 30.55
N GLN A 44 -8.78 -7.70 31.19
CA GLN A 44 -7.43 -8.21 30.95
C GLN A 44 -7.25 -8.67 29.50
N PHE A 45 -8.21 -9.41 28.96
CA PHE A 45 -8.20 -9.82 27.56
C PHE A 45 -8.18 -8.62 26.60
N ALA A 46 -9.02 -7.61 26.85
CA ALA A 46 -9.06 -6.40 26.02
C ALA A 46 -7.72 -5.63 26.06
N ASN A 47 -7.08 -5.53 27.22
CA ASN A 47 -5.78 -4.89 27.37
C ASN A 47 -4.68 -5.65 26.63
N GLU A 48 -4.62 -6.98 26.77
CA GLU A 48 -3.65 -7.80 26.06
C GLU A 48 -3.83 -7.74 24.53
N LEU A 49 -5.08 -7.79 24.05
CA LEU A 49 -5.38 -7.61 22.63
C LEU A 49 -4.94 -6.23 22.14
N ALA A 50 -5.17 -5.18 22.93
CA ALA A 50 -4.74 -3.83 22.60
C ALA A 50 -3.21 -3.71 22.53
N ASP A 51 -2.48 -4.34 23.44
CA ASP A 51 -1.02 -4.30 23.46
C ASP A 51 -0.41 -5.12 22.30
N GLN A 52 -0.94 -6.31 22.03
CA GLN A 52 -0.56 -7.09 20.84
C GLN A 52 -0.84 -6.32 19.54
N ALA A 53 -1.99 -5.64 19.44
CA ALA A 53 -2.32 -4.83 18.27
C ALA A 53 -1.34 -3.66 18.08
N LYS A 54 -0.92 -2.99 19.16
CA LYS A 54 0.10 -1.93 19.10
C LYS A 54 1.45 -2.46 18.63
N GLU A 55 1.91 -3.59 19.17
CA GLU A 55 3.16 -4.23 18.75
C GLU A 55 3.11 -4.59 17.27
N ARG A 56 2.07 -5.30 16.83
CA ARG A 56 1.89 -5.68 15.42
C ARG A 56 1.84 -4.48 14.48
N PHE A 57 1.19 -3.39 14.91
CA PHE A 57 1.17 -2.16 14.15
C PHE A 57 2.56 -1.52 14.02
N GLY A 58 3.34 -1.53 15.10
CA GLY A 58 4.74 -1.08 15.12
C GLY A 58 5.62 -1.93 14.19
N GLU A 59 5.58 -3.26 14.33
CA GLU A 59 6.30 -4.21 13.48
C GLU A 59 5.98 -4.02 12.00
N GLY A 60 4.69 -3.83 11.68
CA GLY A 60 4.23 -3.57 10.32
C GLY A 60 4.80 -2.27 9.76
N ARG A 61 4.82 -1.20 10.56
CA ARG A 61 5.41 0.09 10.14
C ARG A 61 6.90 -0.04 9.88
N ASP A 62 7.64 -0.76 10.73
CA ASP A 62 9.08 -0.98 10.56
C ASP A 62 9.39 -1.85 9.34
N LEU A 63 8.57 -2.86 9.06
CA LEU A 63 8.64 -3.64 7.82
C LEU A 63 8.45 -2.76 6.59
N LEU A 64 7.41 -1.92 6.56
CA LEU A 64 7.16 -1.01 5.44
C LEU A 64 8.28 0.02 5.26
N GLN A 65 8.94 0.47 6.34
CA GLN A 65 10.12 1.33 6.22
C GLN A 65 11.31 0.62 5.58
N ARG A 66 11.55 -0.65 5.92
CA ARG A 66 12.59 -1.47 5.28
C ARG A 66 12.30 -1.68 3.79
N VAL A 67 11.06 -2.00 3.44
CA VAL A 67 10.58 -2.07 2.04
C VAL A 67 10.87 -0.74 1.34
N LYS A 68 10.45 0.39 1.93
CA LYS A 68 10.65 1.73 1.35
C LYS A 68 12.11 2.03 1.07
N ALA A 69 12.98 1.75 2.05
CA ALA A 69 14.41 2.02 1.92
C ALA A 69 15.05 1.18 0.82
N ARG A 70 14.74 -0.13 0.77
CA ARG A 70 15.26 -1.05 -0.27
C ARG A 70 14.73 -0.68 -1.66
N LEU A 71 13.42 -0.44 -1.79
CA LEU A 71 12.82 -0.06 -3.06
C LEU A 71 13.38 1.27 -3.56
N LYS A 72 13.49 2.29 -2.70
CA LYS A 72 14.10 3.58 -3.07
C LYS A 72 15.53 3.38 -3.55
N SER A 73 16.33 2.59 -2.84
CA SER A 73 17.72 2.30 -3.23
C SER A 73 17.77 1.63 -4.60
N TYR A 74 16.96 0.60 -4.82
CA TYR A 74 16.84 -0.08 -6.11
C TYR A 74 16.46 0.89 -7.23
N CYS A 75 15.46 1.74 -6.97
CA CYS A 75 14.97 2.70 -7.95
C CYS A 75 16.04 3.72 -8.34
N ALA A 76 16.73 4.29 -7.36
CA ALA A 76 17.75 5.30 -7.58
C ALA A 76 19.00 4.74 -8.27
N HIS A 77 19.42 3.52 -7.93
CA HIS A 77 20.66 2.94 -8.45
C HIS A 77 20.46 2.11 -9.73
N HIS A 78 19.33 1.45 -9.93
CA HIS A 78 19.15 0.52 -11.04
C HIS A 78 18.03 0.96 -11.98
N LEU A 79 16.79 1.06 -11.47
CA LEU A 79 15.63 1.31 -12.32
C LEU A 79 15.72 2.63 -13.09
N LEU A 80 16.22 3.71 -12.46
CA LEU A 80 16.44 5.00 -13.14
C LEU A 80 17.32 4.84 -14.37
N ARG A 81 18.46 4.13 -14.24
CA ARG A 81 19.39 3.91 -15.36
C ARG A 81 18.76 3.03 -16.43
N GLN A 82 18.05 1.97 -16.03
CA GLN A 82 17.33 1.10 -16.96
C GLN A 82 16.28 1.88 -17.76
N LEU A 83 15.51 2.75 -17.11
CA LEU A 83 14.50 3.58 -17.74
C LEU A 83 15.11 4.59 -18.70
N ASN A 84 16.16 5.31 -18.28
CA ASN A 84 16.84 6.27 -19.15
C ASN A 84 17.47 5.59 -20.38
N ALA A 85 18.05 4.40 -20.22
CA ALA A 85 18.59 3.63 -21.34
C ALA A 85 17.51 3.26 -22.39
N THR A 86 16.25 3.10 -21.99
CA THR A 86 15.15 2.70 -22.88
C THR A 86 14.32 3.88 -23.40
N LEU A 87 14.13 4.91 -22.58
CA LEU A 87 13.22 6.04 -22.84
C LEU A 87 13.97 7.32 -23.25
N GLY A 88 15.30 7.31 -23.18
CA GLY A 88 16.16 8.44 -23.50
C GLY A 88 16.91 8.95 -22.28
N ASP A 89 18.17 9.34 -22.49
CA ASP A 89 18.99 9.92 -21.43
C ASP A 89 18.31 11.17 -20.85
N GLY A 90 18.22 11.21 -19.53
CA GLY A 90 17.58 12.31 -18.80
C GLY A 90 16.06 12.20 -18.65
N PHE A 91 15.42 11.15 -19.19
CA PHE A 91 13.98 10.92 -19.02
C PHE A 91 13.55 10.97 -17.54
N VAL A 92 14.25 10.22 -16.68
CA VAL A 92 14.20 10.31 -15.23
C VAL A 92 15.40 11.13 -14.74
N ARG A 93 15.12 12.25 -14.07
CA ARG A 93 16.09 13.15 -13.45
C ARG A 93 16.40 12.77 -12.00
N GLY A 94 15.43 12.18 -11.30
CA GLY A 94 15.57 11.89 -9.88
C GLY A 94 14.58 10.87 -9.33
N VAL A 95 14.93 10.31 -8.17
CA VAL A 95 14.07 9.42 -7.39
C VAL A 95 13.97 9.95 -5.95
N SER A 96 12.75 10.23 -5.51
CA SER A 96 12.48 10.77 -4.18
C SER A 96 11.43 9.95 -3.42
N ALA A 97 11.43 10.08 -2.09
CA ALA A 97 10.54 9.30 -1.20
C ALA A 97 10.16 10.11 0.06
N GLY A 98 9.96 11.42 -0.10
CA GLY A 98 9.77 12.37 1.00
C GLY A 98 8.34 12.51 1.52
N TYR A 99 7.36 11.84 0.90
CA TYR A 99 5.96 11.93 1.28
C TYR A 99 5.68 11.50 2.73
N LYS A 100 4.60 12.04 3.30
CA LYS A 100 4.14 11.84 4.68
C LYS A 100 2.66 11.43 4.71
N GLY A 101 2.18 10.98 5.86
CA GLY A 101 0.78 10.59 6.05
C GLY A 101 0.39 9.41 5.17
N ILE A 102 -0.81 9.46 4.58
CA ILE A 102 -1.32 8.37 3.73
C ILE A 102 -0.46 8.11 2.49
N TYR A 103 0.34 9.08 2.05
CA TYR A 103 1.26 8.96 0.91
C TYR A 103 2.68 8.50 1.31
N GLN A 104 2.94 8.25 2.60
CA GLN A 104 4.28 7.94 3.11
C GLN A 104 4.95 6.76 2.38
N TRP A 105 4.19 5.81 1.85
CA TRP A 105 4.68 4.59 1.22
C TRP A 105 4.70 4.72 -0.31
N THR A 106 5.27 5.84 -0.76
CA THR A 106 5.39 6.20 -2.18
C THR A 106 6.85 6.49 -2.54
N ILE A 107 7.30 5.95 -3.68
CA ILE A 107 8.52 6.35 -4.39
C ILE A 107 8.10 7.15 -5.61
N ASN A 108 8.67 8.33 -5.78
CA ASN A 108 8.37 9.25 -6.87
C ASN A 108 9.53 9.34 -7.85
N PHE A 109 9.21 9.38 -9.13
CA PHE A 109 10.16 9.62 -10.20
C PHE A 109 9.96 11.02 -10.74
N GLU A 110 11.03 11.81 -10.67
CA GLU A 110 11.09 13.15 -11.24
C GLU A 110 11.48 12.98 -12.71
N ILE A 111 10.53 13.20 -13.61
CA ILE A 111 10.79 13.13 -15.05
C ILE A 111 11.01 14.51 -15.64
N ASP A 112 11.56 14.56 -16.86
CA ASP A 112 11.80 15.84 -17.54
C ASP A 112 10.48 16.57 -17.86
N ASP A 113 10.37 17.81 -17.39
CA ASP A 113 9.19 18.68 -17.58
C ASP A 113 8.98 19.01 -19.07
N SER A 114 10.03 18.93 -19.90
CA SER A 114 9.92 19.12 -21.35
C SER A 114 9.13 18.01 -22.06
N LEU A 115 9.00 16.85 -21.41
CA LEU A 115 8.19 15.71 -21.85
C LEU A 115 6.82 15.65 -21.13
N SER A 116 6.62 16.54 -20.14
CA SER A 116 5.34 16.72 -19.47
C SER A 116 4.43 17.56 -20.35
N VAL A 117 3.43 16.92 -20.96
CA VAL A 117 2.48 17.62 -21.83
C VAL A 117 1.53 18.50 -21.01
N ASP A 118 1.40 18.25 -19.71
CA ASP A 118 0.57 19.04 -18.79
C ASP A 118 1.26 19.20 -17.42
N PHE A 119 1.19 20.44 -16.92
CA PHE A 119 1.81 20.90 -15.68
C PHE A 119 1.36 20.05 -14.48
N GLY A 120 2.29 19.33 -13.85
CA GLY A 120 2.07 18.63 -12.58
C GLY A 120 1.65 17.15 -12.67
N GLU A 121 1.40 16.62 -13.88
CA GLU A 121 0.85 15.27 -14.09
C GLU A 121 1.82 14.26 -14.71
N ALA A 122 3.01 14.71 -15.11
CA ALA A 122 4.05 13.84 -15.59
C ALA A 122 4.84 13.29 -14.39
N SER A 123 4.21 12.47 -13.56
CA SER A 123 4.94 11.66 -12.60
C SER A 123 4.36 10.26 -12.63
N PHE A 124 5.26 9.27 -12.75
CA PHE A 124 4.91 7.92 -12.38
C PHE A 124 5.48 7.63 -10.99
N GLN A 125 4.73 6.88 -10.21
CA GLN A 125 5.08 6.59 -8.82
C GLN A 125 4.95 5.09 -8.56
N LEU A 126 5.73 4.60 -7.61
CA LEU A 126 5.54 3.30 -7.01
C LEU A 126 4.87 3.48 -5.66
N LYS A 127 3.78 2.77 -5.42
CA LYS A 127 3.02 2.78 -4.16
C LYS A 127 2.98 1.38 -3.58
N PHE A 128 2.94 1.27 -2.26
CA PHE A 128 2.74 0.00 -1.56
C PHE A 128 2.06 0.22 -0.21
N GLY A 129 1.57 -0.85 0.41
CA GLY A 129 0.88 -0.80 1.70
C GLY A 129 -0.27 0.23 1.69
N PRO A 130 -0.44 1.03 2.76
CA PRO A 130 -1.53 2.00 2.86
C PRO A 130 -1.61 3.02 1.71
N SER A 131 -0.48 3.39 1.08
CA SER A 131 -0.49 4.34 -0.05
C SER A 131 -1.05 3.70 -1.33
N ALA A 132 -0.80 2.40 -1.54
CA ALA A 132 -1.39 1.66 -2.66
C ALA A 132 -2.89 1.45 -2.44
N TRP A 133 -3.30 1.04 -1.24
CA TRP A 133 -4.73 0.91 -0.90
C TRP A 133 -5.50 2.21 -1.08
N PHE A 134 -4.93 3.33 -0.62
CA PHE A 134 -5.57 4.64 -0.78
C PHE A 134 -5.72 5.04 -2.25
N ALA A 135 -4.67 4.85 -3.05
CA ALA A 135 -4.72 5.15 -4.49
C ALA A 135 -5.68 4.24 -5.27
N ASN A 136 -5.78 2.96 -4.89
CA ASN A 136 -6.61 1.99 -5.61
C ASN A 136 -8.12 2.08 -5.28
N GLY A 137 -8.51 2.85 -4.25
CA GLY A 137 -9.91 2.94 -3.85
C GLY A 137 -10.33 4.35 -3.44
N PRO A 138 -10.03 4.82 -2.21
CA PRO A 138 -10.60 6.06 -1.68
C PRO A 138 -10.17 7.37 -2.35
N ASP A 139 -9.06 7.40 -3.07
CA ASP A 139 -8.50 8.61 -3.66
C ASP A 139 -9.20 8.96 -4.99
N PRO A 140 -9.95 10.08 -5.07
CA PRO A 140 -10.72 10.43 -6.26
C PRO A 140 -9.85 10.81 -7.47
N ASN A 141 -8.54 10.97 -7.28
CA ASN A 141 -7.61 11.29 -8.35
C ASN A 141 -7.27 10.07 -9.23
N TRP A 142 -7.71 8.86 -8.88
CA TRP A 142 -7.47 7.66 -9.66
C TRP A 142 -8.80 7.08 -10.14
N THR A 143 -8.93 6.92 -11.45
CA THR A 143 -10.18 6.46 -12.11
C THR A 143 -10.02 5.12 -12.80
N LEU A 144 -8.80 4.78 -13.22
CA LEU A 144 -8.44 3.49 -13.78
C LEU A 144 -7.68 2.70 -12.73
N THR A 145 -8.39 1.94 -11.90
CA THR A 145 -7.82 1.19 -10.77
C THR A 145 -7.87 -0.32 -10.97
N VAL A 146 -7.09 -1.04 -10.17
CA VAL A 146 -7.13 -2.51 -10.12
C VAL A 146 -8.42 -2.92 -9.39
N ASP A 147 -9.12 -3.91 -9.93
CA ASP A 147 -10.30 -4.50 -9.30
C ASP A 147 -10.00 -4.86 -7.82
N PRO A 148 -10.77 -4.33 -6.84
CA PRO A 148 -10.57 -4.63 -5.43
C PRO A 148 -10.55 -6.12 -5.08
N ASP A 149 -11.28 -6.96 -5.82
CA ASP A 149 -11.35 -8.41 -5.57
C ASP A 149 -10.09 -9.15 -6.07
N VAL A 150 -9.28 -8.51 -6.92
CA VAL A 150 -8.05 -9.06 -7.49
C VAL A 150 -6.80 -8.36 -6.95
N ALA A 151 -6.96 -7.18 -6.33
CA ALA A 151 -5.86 -6.40 -5.78
C ALA A 151 -5.10 -7.14 -4.65
N ASP A 152 -3.82 -7.40 -4.89
CA ASP A 152 -2.87 -8.03 -3.98
C ASP A 152 -1.92 -6.96 -3.40
N TYR A 153 -2.23 -6.47 -2.19
CA TYR A 153 -1.43 -5.45 -1.49
C TYR A 153 -0.08 -5.96 -0.96
N THR A 154 0.27 -7.23 -1.22
CA THR A 154 1.64 -7.73 -1.07
C THR A 154 2.51 -7.39 -2.28
N ARG A 155 1.97 -6.72 -3.31
CA ARG A 155 2.69 -6.23 -4.49
C ARG A 155 2.97 -4.74 -4.44
N VAL A 156 3.91 -4.31 -5.28
CA VAL A 156 4.12 -2.89 -5.59
C VAL A 156 3.08 -2.48 -6.63
N PHE A 157 2.57 -1.25 -6.51
CA PHE A 157 1.62 -0.65 -7.45
C PHE A 157 2.30 0.47 -8.22
N LEU A 158 2.03 0.56 -9.52
CA LEU A 158 2.47 1.63 -10.41
C LEU A 158 1.33 2.63 -10.54
N THR A 159 1.62 3.93 -10.50
CA THR A 159 0.61 4.94 -10.80
C THR A 159 1.12 5.92 -11.85
N ARG A 160 0.25 6.32 -12.79
CA ARG A 160 0.54 7.31 -13.83
C ARG A 160 -0.47 8.44 -13.73
N ALA A 161 -0.05 9.59 -13.21
CA ALA A 161 -0.94 10.72 -12.94
C ALA A 161 -1.65 11.23 -14.20
N SER A 162 -0.93 11.37 -15.33
CA SER A 162 -1.50 11.81 -16.61
C SER A 162 -2.65 10.95 -17.17
N ARG A 163 -2.86 9.73 -16.64
CA ARG A 163 -3.96 8.84 -17.03
C ARG A 163 -4.90 8.51 -15.87
N HIS A 164 -4.65 9.07 -14.69
CA HIS A 164 -5.36 8.71 -13.45
C HIS A 164 -5.39 7.19 -13.25
N GLU A 165 -4.27 6.53 -13.57
CA GLU A 165 -4.19 5.08 -13.66
C GLU A 165 -3.32 4.47 -12.56
N VAL A 166 -3.81 3.35 -12.00
CA VAL A 166 -3.15 2.49 -11.04
C VAL A 166 -3.05 1.08 -11.62
N ARG A 167 -1.85 0.50 -11.59
CA ARG A 167 -1.60 -0.90 -11.96
C ARG A 167 -0.92 -1.64 -10.84
N GLN A 168 -1.18 -2.93 -10.74
CA GLN A 168 -0.42 -3.82 -9.88
C GLN A 168 0.77 -4.40 -10.65
N SER A 169 1.96 -4.32 -10.05
CA SER A 169 3.15 -4.98 -10.58
C SER A 169 3.19 -6.46 -10.22
N THR A 170 3.99 -7.21 -10.96
CA THR A 170 4.36 -8.58 -10.59
C THR A 170 5.36 -8.65 -9.43
N VAL A 171 5.98 -7.53 -9.03
CA VAL A 171 6.99 -7.48 -7.97
C VAL A 171 6.34 -7.41 -6.58
N SER A 172 6.66 -8.38 -5.73
CA SER A 172 6.20 -8.42 -4.34
C SER A 172 7.05 -7.60 -3.38
N LEU A 173 6.45 -7.19 -2.25
CA LEU A 173 7.17 -6.55 -1.15
C LEU A 173 8.19 -7.50 -0.51
N GLN A 174 7.95 -8.81 -0.55
CA GLN A 174 8.91 -9.81 -0.08
C GLN A 174 10.16 -9.83 -0.97
N GLU A 175 10.01 -9.82 -2.29
CA GLU A 175 11.16 -9.75 -3.22
C GLU A 175 11.96 -8.45 -3.04
N VAL A 176 11.28 -7.33 -2.77
CA VAL A 176 11.93 -6.08 -2.41
C VAL A 176 12.72 -6.21 -1.10
N LEU A 177 12.16 -6.89 -0.10
CA LEU A 177 12.80 -7.16 1.19
C LEU A 177 13.98 -8.12 1.07
N ASP A 178 13.94 -9.08 0.15
CA ASP A 178 15.05 -10.01 -0.10
C ASP A 178 16.16 -9.29 -0.88
N GLY A 179 15.76 -8.39 -1.78
CA GLY A 179 16.64 -7.57 -2.60
C GLY A 179 16.51 -7.94 -4.07
N LEU A 180 16.01 -7.00 -4.88
CA LEU A 180 15.91 -7.19 -6.32
C LEU A 180 17.29 -7.20 -6.97
N SER A 181 17.46 -8.06 -7.97
CA SER A 181 18.67 -8.09 -8.79
C SER A 181 18.86 -6.77 -9.54
N PRO A 182 20.08 -6.23 -9.69
CA PRO A 182 20.38 -5.11 -10.57
C PRO A 182 19.87 -5.25 -12.01
N ASP A 183 19.73 -6.50 -12.48
CA ASP A 183 19.28 -6.86 -13.81
C ASP A 183 17.78 -7.23 -13.86
N ASP A 184 17.06 -7.12 -12.74
CA ASP A 184 15.60 -7.30 -12.73
C ASP A 184 14.96 -6.19 -13.57
N ARG A 185 14.19 -6.56 -14.59
CA ARG A 185 13.54 -5.60 -15.49
C ARG A 185 12.04 -5.54 -15.34
N ARG A 186 11.42 -6.27 -14.40
CA ARG A 186 9.95 -6.35 -14.32
C ARG A 186 9.30 -4.98 -14.12
N LEU A 187 9.76 -4.22 -13.11
CA LEU A 187 9.27 -2.85 -12.91
C LEU A 187 9.58 -1.95 -14.10
N HIS A 188 10.76 -2.10 -14.71
CA HIS A 188 11.13 -1.35 -15.92
C HIS A 188 10.14 -1.63 -17.06
N ASP A 189 9.92 -2.90 -17.39
CA ASP A 189 9.13 -3.34 -18.53
C ASP A 189 7.66 -2.94 -18.35
N GLU A 190 7.12 -3.10 -17.13
CA GLU A 190 5.76 -2.69 -16.80
C GLU A 190 5.58 -1.16 -16.86
N ILE A 191 6.55 -0.37 -16.39
CA ILE A 191 6.53 1.10 -16.52
C ILE A 191 6.59 1.50 -17.99
N VAL A 192 7.52 0.93 -18.76
CA VAL A 192 7.66 1.24 -20.20
C VAL A 192 6.40 0.88 -20.96
N GLN A 193 5.78 -0.26 -20.64
CA GLN A 193 4.49 -0.66 -21.21
C GLN A 193 3.41 0.36 -20.84
N MET A 194 3.26 0.68 -19.55
CA MET A 194 2.28 1.65 -19.06
C MET A 194 2.44 3.04 -19.71
N LEU A 195 3.67 3.45 -20.01
CA LEU A 195 3.96 4.73 -20.68
C LEU A 195 3.65 4.72 -22.18
N ARG A 196 3.89 3.59 -22.87
CA ARG A 196 3.70 3.44 -24.31
C ARG A 196 2.25 3.20 -24.74
N GLU A 197 1.41 2.75 -23.83
CA GLU A 197 0.01 2.53 -24.16
C GLU A 197 -0.68 3.85 -24.53
N PRO A 198 -1.31 3.94 -25.73
CA PRO A 198 -1.94 5.16 -26.21
C PRO A 198 -3.17 5.51 -25.37
N THR A 199 -3.47 6.80 -25.28
CA THR A 199 -4.72 7.31 -24.69
C THR A 199 -5.87 6.93 -25.61
N THR A 200 -6.48 5.76 -25.42
CA THR A 200 -7.81 5.49 -25.97
C THR A 200 -8.80 6.35 -25.20
N GLY A 201 -9.01 7.58 -25.68
CA GLY A 201 -10.16 8.39 -25.29
C GLY A 201 -11.45 7.68 -25.71
N PRO A 202 -12.59 7.98 -25.07
CA PRO A 202 -13.86 7.40 -25.46
C PRO A 202 -14.13 7.74 -26.93
N SER A 203 -14.29 6.72 -27.77
CA SER A 203 -14.83 6.90 -29.11
C SER A 203 -16.22 7.49 -28.96
N GLY A 204 -16.35 8.78 -29.29
CA GLY A 204 -17.65 9.42 -29.41
C GLY A 204 -18.47 8.69 -30.47
N ILE A 205 -19.65 8.24 -30.05
CA ILE A 205 -20.82 8.01 -30.90
C ILE A 205 -21.96 8.81 -30.28
#